data_AF-A0A5P9HK02-F1
#
_entry.id   AF-A0A5P9HK02-F1
#
_cell.length_a   1.000
_cell.length_b   1.000
_cell.length_c   1.000
_cell.angle_alpha   90.00
_cell.angle_beta   90.00
_cell.angle_gamma   90.00
#
_symmetry.space_group_name_H-M   'P 1'
#
loop_
_entity.id
_entity.type
_entity.pdbx_description
1 polymer ?
#
loop_
_entity_poly.entity_id
_entity_poly.type
_entity_poly.pdbx_seq_one_letter_code
_entity_poly.pdbx_strand_id
1 'polypeptide(L)' 'MGIYASTTLQEAIERKREEMIRLSHTNHLLSKEVIDASTTLDSLINQHLYQQTQRKPASSS' A
#
# COMPACT_ATOMS: atom_id res chain seq x y z
N MET A 1 10.01 -12.77 16.05
CA MET A 1 8.62 -12.37 15.78
C MET A 1 8.57 -11.55 14.49
N GLY A 2 8.61 -12.18 13.31
CA GLY A 2 8.81 -11.46 12.04
C GLY A 2 7.65 -11.50 11.03
N ILE A 3 6.57 -12.23 11.34
CA ILE A 3 5.53 -12.56 10.34
C ILE A 3 4.34 -11.59 10.39
N TYR A 4 4.05 -10.99 11.55
CA TYR A 4 2.90 -10.10 11.75
C TYR A 4 2.97 -8.79 10.94
N ALA A 5 4.15 -8.24 10.70
CA ALA A 5 4.31 -6.94 10.04
C ALA A 5 3.87 -6.94 8.55
N SER A 6 3.92 -8.10 7.89
CA SER A 6 3.59 -8.19 6.46
C SER A 6 2.10 -8.39 6.22
N THR A 7 1.42 -9.13 7.11
CA THR A 7 -0.04 -9.26 7.09
C THR A 7 -0.69 -7.90 7.34
N THR A 8 -0.19 -7.15 8.33
CA THR A 8 -0.71 -5.79 8.62
C THR A 8 -0.52 -4.80 7.48
N LEU A 9 0.58 -4.91 6.72
CA LEU A 9 0.84 -3.98 5.61
C LEU A 9 -0.01 -4.29 4.39
N GLN A 10 -0.24 -5.57 4.10
CA GLN A 10 -1.14 -6.00 3.04
C GLN A 10 -2.59 -5.59 3.35
N GLU A 11 -3.05 -5.80 4.59
CA GLU A 11 -4.37 -5.34 5.03
C GLU A 11 -4.53 -3.82 4.93
N ALA A 12 -3.47 -3.05 5.24
CA ALA A 12 -3.48 -1.61 5.09
C ALA A 12 -3.61 -1.17 3.62
N ILE A 13 -2.94 -1.86 2.69
CA ILE A 13 -3.07 -1.64 1.25
C ILE A 13 -4.50 -1.92 0.79
N GLU A 14 -5.08 -3.06 1.19
CA GLU A 14 -6.44 -3.43 0.80
C GLU A 14 -7.47 -2.42 1.31
N ARG A 15 -7.40 -2.05 2.59
CA ARG A 15 -8.30 -1.02 3.16
C ARG A 15 -8.17 0.32 2.44
N LYS A 16 -6.95 0.75 2.12
CA LYS A 16 -6.73 2.03 1.43
C LYS A 16 -7.21 1.97 -0.02
N ARG A 17 -7.09 0.82 -0.69
CA ARG A 17 -7.64 0.58 -2.02
C ARG A 17 -9.16 0.68 -2.02
N GLU A 18 -9.84 0.04 -1.06
CA GLU A 18 -11.30 0.14 -0.91
C GLU A 18 -11.75 1.58 -0.65
N GLU A 19 -11.03 2.31 0.20
CA GLU A 19 -11.27 3.74 0.45
C GLU A 19 -11.12 4.56 -0.84
N MET A 20 -10.08 4.31 -1.64
CA MET A 20 -9.86 5.01 -2.90
C MET A 20 -10.99 4.74 -3.93
N ILE A 21 -11.51 3.51 -3.98
CA ILE A 21 -12.67 3.16 -4.79
C ILE A 21 -13.90 3.90 -4.28
N ARG A 22 -14.15 3.93 -2.97
CA ARG A 22 -15.29 4.69 -2.43
C ARG A 22 -15.20 6.18 -2.74
N LEU A 23 -14.01 6.76 -2.58
CA LEU A 23 -13.75 8.16 -2.86
C LEU A 23 -13.89 8.47 -4.34
N SER A 24 -13.44 7.61 -5.25
CA SER A 24 -13.59 7.84 -6.70
C SER A 24 -15.04 7.76 -7.20
N HIS A 25 -15.90 7.05 -6.48
CA HIS A 25 -17.35 7.00 -6.77
C HIS A 25 -18.11 8.23 -6.26
N THR A 26 -17.58 8.93 -5.25
CA THR A 26 -18.27 10.05 -4.59
C THR A 26 -17.65 11.41 -4.90
N ASN A 27 -16.36 11.44 -5.25
CA ASN A 27 -15.59 12.64 -5.51
C ASN A 27 -15.03 12.64 -6.94
N HIS A 28 -14.71 13.83 -7.42
CA HIS A 28 -13.96 13.96 -8.66
C HIS A 28 -12.57 13.30 -8.51
N LEU A 29 -12.05 12.67 -9.55
CA LEU A 29 -10.76 11.96 -9.49
C LEU A 29 -9.58 12.88 -9.14
N LEU A 30 -9.72 14.17 -9.40
CA LEU A 30 -8.74 15.21 -9.04
C LEU A 30 -9.05 15.92 -7.73
N SER A 31 -10.06 15.49 -6.98
CA SER A 31 -10.32 16.00 -5.64
C SER A 31 -9.15 15.68 -4.73
N LYS A 32 -8.84 16.60 -3.81
CA LYS A 32 -7.75 16.45 -2.84
C LYS A 32 -7.82 15.12 -2.09
N GLU A 33 -9.01 14.68 -1.70
CA GLU A 33 -9.21 13.40 -0.99
C GLU A 33 -8.78 12.18 -1.81
N VAL A 34 -9.06 12.15 -3.12
CA VAL A 34 -8.64 11.06 -4.01
C VAL A 34 -7.13 11.09 -4.23
N ILE A 35 -6.55 12.29 -4.35
CA ILE A 35 -5.11 12.48 -4.50
C ILE A 35 -4.36 12.05 -3.22
N ASP A 36 -4.82 12.47 -2.04
CA ASP A 36 -4.23 12.08 -0.75
C ASP A 36 -4.35 10.56 -0.53
N ALA A 37 -5.51 9.97 -0.84
CA ALA A 37 -5.72 8.53 -0.75
C ALA A 37 -4.79 7.76 -1.71
N SER A 38 -4.63 8.22 -2.95
CA SER A 38 -3.74 7.60 -3.94
C SER A 38 -2.26 7.70 -3.55
N THR A 39 -1.83 8.84 -3.02
CA THR A 39 -0.45 9.05 -2.54
C THR A 39 -0.13 8.13 -1.35
N THR A 40 -1.10 7.97 -0.45
CA THR A 40 -0.98 7.05 0.69
C THR A 40 -0.91 5.60 0.22
N LEU A 41 -1.75 5.21 -0.75
CA LEU A 41 -1.75 3.87 -1.31
C LEU A 41 -0.41 3.52 -2.00
N ASP A 42 0.12 4.44 -2.80
CA ASP A 42 1.43 4.31 -3.45
C ASP A 42 2.55 4.08 -2.41
N SER A 43 2.56 4.87 -1.34
CA SER A 43 3.53 4.73 -0.25
C SER A 43 3.48 3.35 0.42
N LEU A 44 2.27 2.83 0.68
CA LEU A 44 2.08 1.51 1.28
C LEU A 44 2.54 0.38 0.33
N ILE A 45 2.26 0.49 -0.97
CA ILE A 45 2.72 -0.45 -2.00
C ILE A 45 4.24 -0.45 -2.06
N ASN A 46 4.87 0.73 -2.11
CA ASN A 46 6.32 0.86 -2.14
C ASN A 46 6.97 0.27 -0.88
N GLN A 47 6.39 0.51 0.29
CA GLN A 47 6.86 -0.10 1.53
C GLN A 47 6.75 -1.63 1.49
N HIS A 48 5.67 -2.17 0.91
CA HIS A 48 5.47 -3.61 0.79
C HIS A 48 6.46 -4.25 -0.17
N LEU A 49 6.68 -3.62 -1.34
CA LEU A 49 7.68 -4.05 -2.32
C LEU A 49 9.09 -4.02 -1.72
N TYR A 50 9.43 -2.98 -0.96
CA TYR A 50 10.70 -2.87 -0.26
C TYR A 50 10.90 -4.00 0.76
N GLN A 51 9.88 -4.31 1.58
CA GLN A 51 9.94 -5.43 2.52
C GLN A 51 10.08 -6.78 1.82
N GLN A 52 9.45 -6.98 0.66
CA GLN A 52 9.62 -8.20 -0.13
C GLN A 52 11.01 -8.32 -0.75
N THR A 53 11.58 -7.22 -1.25
CA THR A 53 12.93 -7.22 -1.84
C THR A 53 14.02 -7.38 -0.78
N GLN A 54 13.89 -6.77 0.39
CA GLN A 54 14.82 -6.96 1.52
C GLN A 54 14.74 -8.37 2.14
N ARG A 55 13.62 -9.08 1.96
CA ARG A 55 13.47 -10.48 2.41
C ARG A 55 14.07 -11.53 1.47
N LYS A 56 14.52 -11.15 0.27
CA LYS A 56 15.43 -11.98 -0.51
C LYS A 56 16.84 -11.76 0.08
N PRO A 57 17.40 -12.69 0.89
CA PRO A 57 18.83 -12.67 1.07
C PRO A 57 19.43 -12.78 -0.33
N ALA A 58 20.45 -11.98 -0.62
CA ALA A 58 21.36 -12.24 -1.71
C ALA A 58 21.99 -13.62 -1.47
N SER A 59 21.30 -14.68 -1.91
CA SER A 59 21.88 -16.00 -2.04
C SER A 59 22.52 -16.08 -3.42
N SER A 60 23.75 -16.59 -3.41
CA SER A 60 24.64 -16.88 -4.55
C SER A 60 25.46 -15.65 -4.95
N SER A 61 26.72 -15.46 -4.47
CA SER A 61 27.91 -16.31 -4.63
C SER A 61 28.19 -16.68 -6.08
#